data_AF-A0A2S0VMN9-F1
#
_entry.id   AF-A0A2S0VMN9-F1
#
_cell.length_a   1.000
_cell.length_b   1.000
_cell.length_c   1.000
_cell.angle_alpha   90.00
_cell.angle_beta   90.00
_cell.angle_gamma   90.00
#
_symmetry.space_group_name_H-M   'P 1'
#
loop_
_entity.id
_entity.type
_entity.pdbx_description
1 polymer ?
#
loop_
_entity_poly.entity_id
_entity_poly.type
_entity_poly.pdbx_seq_one_letter_code
_entity_poly.pdbx_strand_id
1 'polypeptide(L)'
;MNDWILQDFNAGEINCQIIEFKVSEISYVMLFNRIDATRDQNAIDEKAAELGLEYRENSYEIKFDLKDNFDNDNYFAPRIENFTIVEMRFLGRTVRDLIEFHYRNTNAEAYLFAAENDKLKRYYDGLAKKYSGELNFKVVDNLGEEELGYEITTPSYKS
;
A
#
# COMPACT_ATOMS: atom_id res chain seq x y z
N MET A 1 18.54 -6.97 11.64
CA MET A 1 18.68 -6.10 10.46
C MET A 1 17.69 -6.63 9.45
N ASN A 2 16.77 -5.79 8.97
CA ASN A 2 15.87 -6.17 7.89
C ASN A 2 16.65 -6.00 6.59
N ASP A 3 16.85 -7.09 5.84
CA ASP A 3 17.47 -7.02 4.51
C ASP A 3 16.38 -6.69 3.50
N TRP A 4 16.19 -5.39 3.23
CA TRP A 4 15.31 -4.91 2.18
C TRP A 4 16.12 -4.69 0.90
N ILE A 5 15.62 -5.18 -0.23
CA ILE A 5 16.20 -4.90 -1.54
C ILE A 5 15.31 -3.84 -2.19
N LEU A 6 15.82 -2.61 -2.26
CA LEU A 6 15.20 -1.52 -3.02
C LEU A 6 15.68 -1.63 -4.47
N GLN A 7 14.74 -1.73 -5.40
CA GLN A 7 15.03 -1.64 -6.83
C GLN A 7 14.27 -0.46 -7.41
N ASP A 8 15.01 0.58 -7.83
CA ASP A 8 14.46 1.70 -8.58
C ASP A 8 14.45 1.32 -10.07
N PHE A 9 13.26 1.24 -10.66
CA PHE A 9 13.12 1.04 -12.11
C PHE A 9 12.74 2.35 -12.77
N ASN A 10 13.61 2.87 -13.64
CA ASN A 10 13.27 3.98 -14.53
C ASN A 10 12.62 3.43 -15.80
N ALA A 11 11.29 3.42 -15.84
CA ALA A 11 10.50 3.19 -17.05
C ALA A 11 9.90 4.54 -17.52
N GLY A 12 10.73 5.42 -18.10
CA GLY A 12 10.30 6.77 -18.51
C GLY A 12 10.06 7.71 -17.32
N GLU A 13 9.04 8.58 -17.38
CA GLU A 13 8.63 9.49 -16.29
C GLU A 13 7.82 8.80 -15.16
N ILE A 14 7.77 7.46 -15.14
CA ILE A 14 6.98 6.69 -14.19
C ILE A 14 7.81 6.40 -12.92
N ASN A 15 7.58 7.16 -11.86
CA ASN A 15 8.15 6.93 -10.53
C ASN A 15 7.40 5.81 -9.78
N CYS A 16 7.55 4.57 -10.23
CA CYS A 16 7.09 3.38 -9.50
C CYS A 16 8.24 2.87 -8.63
N GLN A 17 8.04 2.79 -7.32
CA GLN A 17 9.01 2.16 -6.41
C GLN A 17 8.53 0.77 -6.03
N ILE A 18 9.40 -0.23 -6.24
CA ILE A 18 9.16 -1.61 -5.87
C ILE A 18 10.12 -2.00 -4.76
N ILE A 19 9.58 -2.48 -3.64
CA ILE A 19 10.36 -2.96 -2.51
C ILE A 19 10.10 -4.44 -2.33
N GLU A 20 11.14 -5.24 -2.47
CA GLU A 20 11.11 -6.66 -2.13
C GLU A 20 11.54 -6.86 -0.67
N PHE A 21 10.77 -7.65 0.07
CA PHE A 21 11.06 -7.95 1.46
C PHE A 21 10.69 -9.38 1.82
N LYS A 22 11.22 -9.85 2.96
CA LYS A 22 10.94 -11.20 3.47
C LYS A 22 10.35 -11.15 4.87
N VAL A 23 9.40 -12.04 5.11
CA VAL A 23 8.86 -12.36 6.44
C VAL A 23 9.09 -13.84 6.66
N SER A 24 9.93 -14.18 7.63
CA SER A 24 10.51 -15.53 7.76
C SER A 24 11.22 -15.91 6.45
N GLU A 25 10.72 -16.92 5.73
CA GLU A 25 11.24 -17.38 4.43
C GLU A 25 10.33 -17.02 3.25
N ILE A 26 9.29 -16.22 3.49
CA ILE A 26 8.30 -15.87 2.48
C ILE A 26 8.66 -14.52 1.88
N SER A 27 8.80 -14.50 0.55
CA SER A 27 9.14 -13.29 -0.20
C SER A 27 7.88 -12.55 -0.64
N TYR A 28 7.90 -11.23 -0.45
CA TYR A 28 6.84 -10.31 -0.80
C TYR A 28 7.38 -9.19 -1.66
N VAL A 29 6.46 -8.56 -2.37
CA VAL A 29 6.70 -7.33 -3.11
C VAL A 29 5.69 -6.29 -2.67
N MET A 30 6.15 -5.05 -2.50
CA MET A 30 5.30 -3.88 -2.27
C MET A 30 5.59 -2.83 -3.34
N LEU A 31 4.53 -2.36 -3.98
CA LEU A 31 4.57 -1.35 -5.02
C LEU A 31 4.03 -0.04 -4.49
N PHE A 32 4.70 1.06 -4.83
CA PHE A 32 4.28 2.43 -4.58
C PHE A 32 4.19 3.15 -5.93
N ASN A 33 2.98 3.43 -6.38
CA ASN A 33 2.71 4.06 -7.67
C ASN A 33 2.22 5.48 -7.46
N ARG A 34 2.95 6.48 -7.97
CA ARG A 34 2.42 7.85 -8.00
C ARG A 34 1.22 7.90 -8.94
N ILE A 35 0.13 8.51 -8.51
CA ILE A 35 -1.17 8.42 -9.19
C ILE A 35 -1.14 9.12 -10.55
N ASP A 36 -0.57 10.32 -10.59
CA ASP A 36 -0.37 11.14 -11.80
C ASP A 36 0.71 10.60 -12.74
N ALA A 37 1.57 9.69 -12.29
CA ALA A 37 2.56 9.03 -13.13
C ALA A 37 1.98 7.83 -13.91
N THR A 38 0.80 7.33 -13.50
CA THR A 38 0.22 6.09 -14.05
C THR A 38 -1.12 6.29 -14.74
N ARG A 39 -1.75 7.47 -14.58
CA ARG A 39 -3.08 7.79 -15.10
C ARG A 39 -3.11 9.21 -15.65
N ASP A 40 -3.93 9.44 -16.66
CA ASP A 40 -4.28 10.80 -17.06
C ASP A 40 -5.29 11.43 -16.07
N GLN A 41 -5.47 12.75 -16.15
CA GLN A 41 -6.31 13.48 -15.20
C GLN A 41 -7.77 13.00 -15.19
N ASN A 42 -8.32 12.57 -16.33
CA ASN A 42 -9.70 12.10 -16.40
C ASN A 42 -9.87 10.79 -15.61
N ALA A 43 -8.95 9.84 -15.78
CA ALA A 43 -8.96 8.58 -15.04
C ALA A 43 -8.71 8.79 -13.54
N ILE A 44 -7.96 9.83 -13.17
CA ILE A 44 -7.78 10.26 -11.77
C ILE A 44 -9.10 10.79 -11.22
N ASP A 45 -9.76 11.71 -11.92
CA ASP A 45 -11.01 12.33 -11.47
C ASP A 45 -12.16 11.31 -11.35
N GLU A 46 -12.27 10.38 -12.30
CA GLU A 46 -13.25 9.28 -12.25
C GLU A 46 -13.05 8.41 -10.99
N LYS A 47 -11.81 7.97 -10.75
CA LYS A 47 -11.51 7.12 -9.59
C LYS A 47 -11.63 7.89 -8.26
N ALA A 48 -11.37 9.19 -8.26
CA ALA A 48 -11.59 10.06 -7.11
C ALA A 48 -13.09 10.13 -6.78
N ALA A 49 -13.93 10.30 -7.80
CA ALA A 49 -15.38 10.32 -7.65
C ALA A 49 -15.93 8.97 -7.15
N GLU A 50 -15.45 7.84 -7.69
CA GLU A 50 -15.80 6.49 -7.23
C GLU A 50 -15.47 6.27 -5.76
N LEU A 51 -14.32 6.76 -5.30
CA LEU A 51 -13.87 6.61 -3.92
C LEU A 51 -14.39 7.72 -2.99
N GLY A 52 -15.05 8.75 -3.52
CA GLY A 52 -15.53 9.90 -2.76
C GLY A 52 -14.43 10.76 -2.15
N LEU A 53 -13.28 10.89 -2.82
CA LEU A 53 -12.11 11.62 -2.34
C LEU A 53 -11.53 12.55 -3.40
N GLU A 54 -10.69 13.48 -2.98
CA GLU A 54 -9.87 14.31 -3.88
C GLU A 54 -8.41 13.83 -3.83
N TYR A 55 -7.84 13.51 -4.99
CA TYR A 55 -6.43 13.12 -5.06
C TYR A 55 -5.53 14.34 -4.85
N ARG A 56 -4.43 14.12 -4.11
CA ARG A 56 -3.39 15.11 -3.83
C ARG A 56 -2.23 14.88 -4.79
N GLU A 57 -1.44 15.92 -5.03
CA GLU A 57 -0.35 15.90 -6.01
C GLU A 57 0.66 14.78 -5.71
N ASN A 58 0.98 14.58 -4.43
CA ASN A 58 1.94 13.54 -4.01
C ASN A 58 1.24 12.34 -3.35
N SER A 59 0.14 11.88 -3.96
CA SER A 59 -0.57 10.67 -3.58
C SER A 59 -0.05 9.43 -4.29
N TYR A 60 -0.02 8.31 -3.56
CA TYR A 60 0.46 7.02 -4.06
C TYR A 60 -0.59 5.93 -3.89
N GLU A 61 -0.78 5.12 -4.91
CA GLU A 61 -1.47 3.83 -4.79
C GLU A 61 -0.45 2.77 -4.34
N ILE A 62 -0.77 2.07 -3.25
CA ILE A 62 0.08 1.01 -2.71
C ILE A 62 -0.59 -0.35 -2.85
N LYS A 63 0.20 -1.32 -3.29
CA LYS A 63 -0.21 -2.74 -3.38
C LYS A 63 0.91 -3.59 -2.83
N PHE A 64 0.58 -4.66 -2.13
CA PHE A 64 1.59 -5.65 -1.76
C PHE A 64 1.02 -7.05 -1.92
N ASP A 65 1.90 -7.98 -2.31
CA ASP A 65 1.54 -9.35 -2.61
C ASP A 65 2.74 -10.28 -2.37
N LEU A 66 2.50 -11.59 -2.44
CA LEU A 66 3.57 -12.57 -2.52
C LEU A 66 4.38 -12.32 -3.79
N LYS A 67 5.71 -12.40 -3.70
CA LYS A 67 6.57 -12.26 -4.87
C LYS A 67 6.25 -13.30 -5.94
N ASP A 68 5.94 -14.52 -5.53
CA ASP A 68 5.55 -15.60 -6.46
C ASP A 68 4.24 -15.28 -7.21
N ASN A 69 3.28 -14.64 -6.56
CA ASN A 69 2.05 -14.19 -7.23
C ASN A 69 2.37 -13.13 -8.28
N PHE A 70 3.22 -12.17 -7.93
CA PHE A 70 3.64 -11.10 -8.83
C PHE A 70 4.44 -11.61 -10.03
N ASP A 71 5.41 -12.50 -9.80
CA ASP A 71 6.30 -13.03 -10.84
C ASP A 71 5.55 -13.97 -11.81
N ASN A 72 4.39 -14.53 -11.42
CA ASN A 72 3.59 -15.46 -12.23
C ASN A 72 2.22 -14.91 -12.65
N ASP A 73 1.98 -13.60 -12.52
CA ASP A 73 0.70 -12.94 -12.85
C ASP A 73 -0.54 -13.54 -12.14
N ASN A 74 -0.34 -14.15 -10.97
CA ASN A 74 -1.39 -14.76 -10.14
C ASN A 74 -1.73 -13.88 -8.93
N TYR A 75 -2.04 -12.61 -9.22
CA TYR A 75 -2.15 -11.55 -8.22
C TYR A 75 -3.15 -11.88 -7.11
N PHE A 76 -2.73 -11.62 -5.87
CA PHE A 76 -3.47 -11.76 -4.62
C PHE A 76 -3.97 -13.17 -4.33
N ALA A 77 -3.46 -14.17 -5.05
CA ALA A 77 -3.79 -15.56 -4.80
C ALA A 77 -3.42 -15.96 -3.36
N PRO A 78 -4.32 -16.64 -2.65
CA PRO A 78 -4.05 -17.05 -1.29
C PRO A 78 -2.92 -18.07 -1.28
N ARG A 79 -2.04 -17.95 -0.29
CA ARG A 79 -1.05 -18.98 -0.01
C ARG A 79 -1.75 -20.28 0.43
N ILE A 80 -1.21 -21.41 0.00
CA ILE A 80 -1.70 -22.75 0.38
C ILE A 80 -1.50 -23.00 1.88
N GLU A 81 -0.43 -22.44 2.44
CA GLU A 81 -0.07 -22.57 3.85
C GLU A 81 -0.69 -21.45 4.70
N ASN A 82 -1.18 -21.80 5.88
CA ASN A 82 -1.70 -20.82 6.84
C ASN A 82 -0.56 -20.09 7.53
N PHE A 83 -0.70 -18.77 7.67
CA PHE A 83 0.20 -17.97 8.49
C PHE A 83 0.06 -18.28 9.98
N THR A 84 1.18 -18.32 10.68
CA THR A 84 1.17 -18.21 12.13
C THR A 84 0.82 -16.79 12.56
N ILE A 85 0.29 -16.62 13.79
CA ILE A 85 -0.02 -15.30 14.35
C ILE A 85 1.25 -14.42 14.44
N VAL A 86 2.42 -15.02 14.66
CA VAL A 86 3.70 -14.31 14.74
C VAL A 86 4.06 -13.73 13.38
N GLU A 87 3.94 -14.52 12.31
CA GLU A 87 4.21 -14.07 10.94
C GLU A 87 3.25 -12.97 10.51
N MET A 88 1.94 -13.11 10.79
CA MET A 88 0.95 -12.06 10.49
C MET A 88 1.28 -10.74 11.17
N ARG A 89 1.76 -10.79 12.42
CA ARG A 89 2.19 -9.59 13.16
C ARG A 89 3.47 -9.00 12.59
N PHE A 90 4.42 -9.83 12.18
CA PHE A 90 5.69 -9.37 11.61
C PHE A 90 5.48 -8.76 10.22
N LEU A 91 4.63 -9.38 9.39
CA LEU A 91 4.18 -8.81 8.12
C LEU A 91 3.55 -7.43 8.33
N GLY A 92 2.62 -7.31 9.27
CA GLY A 92 1.95 -6.05 9.54
C GLY A 92 2.89 -4.94 10.03
N ARG A 93 3.91 -5.28 10.84
CA ARG A 93 4.97 -4.32 11.22
C ARG A 93 5.83 -3.93 10.03
N THR A 94 6.20 -4.90 9.20
CA THR A 94 7.05 -4.66 8.03
C THR A 94 6.36 -3.74 7.03
N VAL A 95 5.07 -3.99 6.72
CA VAL A 95 4.27 -3.09 5.86
C VAL A 95 4.22 -1.69 6.44
N ARG A 96 4.00 -1.55 7.76
CA ARG A 96 4.02 -0.26 8.45
C ARG A 96 5.38 0.45 8.30
N ASP A 97 6.48 -0.26 8.52
CA ASP A 97 7.83 0.30 8.45
C ASP A 97 8.20 0.72 7.03
N LEU A 98 7.73 -0.03 6.02
CA LEU A 98 7.92 0.31 4.60
C LEU A 98 7.14 1.55 4.20
N ILE A 99 5.89 1.70 4.65
CA ILE A 99 5.11 2.92 4.41
C ILE A 99 5.78 4.12 5.08
N GLU A 100 6.23 3.98 6.33
CA GLU A 100 6.96 5.05 7.04
C GLU A 100 8.27 5.41 6.33
N PHE A 101 9.03 4.40 5.89
CA PHE A 101 10.25 4.60 5.11
C PHE A 101 9.96 5.38 3.83
N HIS A 102 9.00 4.92 3.03
CA HIS A 102 8.64 5.58 1.78
C HIS A 102 8.17 7.02 2.02
N TYR A 103 7.32 7.24 3.03
CA TYR A 103 6.86 8.56 3.45
C TYR A 103 8.01 9.54 3.72
N ARG A 104 8.98 9.12 4.55
CA ARG A 104 10.13 9.94 4.94
C ARG A 104 11.04 10.32 3.77
N ASN A 105 11.04 9.53 2.68
CA ASN A 105 11.91 9.75 1.53
C ASN A 105 11.21 10.46 0.36
N THR A 106 9.88 10.45 0.31
CA THR A 106 9.12 10.98 -0.84
C THR A 106 8.25 12.19 -0.50
N ASN A 107 8.10 12.52 0.79
CA ASN A 107 7.15 13.53 1.26
C ASN A 107 5.70 13.24 0.83
N ALA A 108 5.34 11.97 0.67
CA ALA A 108 4.00 11.56 0.24
C ALA A 108 2.91 12.17 1.12
N GLU A 109 1.85 12.67 0.50
CA GLU A 109 0.73 13.33 1.18
C GLU A 109 -0.39 12.35 1.51
N ALA A 110 -0.60 11.36 0.63
CA ALA A 110 -1.56 10.30 0.86
C ALA A 110 -1.08 8.95 0.31
N TYR A 111 -1.56 7.88 0.94
CA TYR A 111 -1.53 6.53 0.37
C TYR A 111 -2.95 6.02 0.19
N LEU A 112 -3.20 5.38 -0.94
CA LEU A 112 -4.45 4.68 -1.21
C LEU A 112 -4.20 3.21 -1.43
N PHE A 113 -5.08 2.40 -0.87
CA PHE A 113 -5.06 0.97 -1.10
C PHE A 113 -6.48 0.42 -0.99
N ALA A 114 -6.73 -0.69 -1.70
CA ALA A 114 -7.98 -1.42 -1.62
C ALA A 114 -7.66 -2.86 -1.20
N ALA A 115 -8.52 -3.41 -0.34
CA ALA A 115 -8.52 -4.84 -0.12
C ALA A 115 -9.17 -5.54 -1.32
N GLU A 116 -8.62 -6.67 -1.75
CA GLU A 116 -9.20 -7.46 -2.86
C GLU A 116 -10.34 -8.39 -2.38
N ASN A 117 -10.51 -8.54 -1.06
CA ASN A 117 -11.57 -9.32 -0.46
C ASN A 117 -11.74 -8.99 1.04
N ASP A 118 -12.87 -9.43 1.61
CA ASP A 118 -13.21 -9.23 3.02
C ASP A 118 -12.17 -9.75 4.02
N LYS A 119 -11.43 -10.82 3.67
CA LYS A 119 -10.40 -11.37 4.56
C LYS A 119 -9.21 -10.42 4.66
N LEU A 120 -8.77 -9.86 3.54
CA LEU A 120 -7.75 -8.82 3.49
C LEU A 120 -8.26 -7.53 4.14
N LYS A 121 -9.53 -7.15 3.93
CA LYS A 121 -10.15 -6.00 4.57
C LYS A 121 -10.00 -6.05 6.09
N ARG A 122 -10.41 -7.17 6.71
CA ARG A 122 -10.29 -7.35 8.17
C ARG A 122 -8.86 -7.27 8.68
N TYR A 123 -7.90 -7.77 7.88
CA TYR A 123 -6.49 -7.67 8.23
C TYR A 123 -6.02 -6.21 8.20
N TYR A 124 -6.36 -5.48 7.13
CA TYR A 124 -6.01 -4.07 6.96
C TYR A 124 -6.66 -3.17 7.99
N ASP A 125 -7.92 -3.40 8.37
CA ASP A 125 -8.59 -2.71 9.48
C ASP A 125 -7.78 -2.82 10.78
N GLY A 126 -7.26 -4.02 11.05
CA GLY A 126 -6.39 -4.28 12.19
C GLY A 126 -5.08 -3.50 12.14
N LEU A 127 -4.46 -3.37 10.95
CA LEU A 127 -3.24 -2.60 10.75
C LEU A 127 -3.50 -1.09 10.88
N ALA A 128 -4.52 -0.58 10.20
CA ALA A 128 -4.91 0.82 10.22
C ALA A 128 -5.23 1.28 11.65
N LYS A 129 -6.07 0.54 12.37
CA LYS A 129 -6.40 0.84 13.77
C LYS A 129 -5.18 0.86 14.68
N LYS A 130 -4.23 -0.04 14.44
CA LYS A 130 -3.05 -0.19 15.30
C LYS A 130 -1.99 0.88 15.02
N TYR A 131 -1.69 1.12 13.75
CA TYR A 131 -0.48 1.84 13.35
C TYR A 131 -0.71 3.29 12.93
N SER A 132 -1.94 3.68 12.59
CA SER A 132 -2.26 5.08 12.26
C SER A 132 -1.85 6.05 13.37
N GLY A 133 -2.21 5.73 14.61
CA GLY A 133 -1.82 6.52 15.79
C GLY A 133 -0.31 6.50 16.06
N GLU A 134 0.37 5.38 15.82
CA GLU A 134 1.84 5.29 15.99
C GLU A 134 2.59 6.19 15.01
N LEU A 135 2.08 6.33 13.79
CA LEU A 135 2.67 7.16 12.73
C LEU A 135 2.12 8.60 12.69
N ASN A 136 1.13 8.93 13.51
CA ASN A 136 0.36 10.18 13.42
C ASN A 136 -0.28 10.39 12.03
N PHE A 137 -0.74 9.29 11.42
CA PHE A 137 -1.43 9.30 10.14
C PHE A 137 -2.94 9.30 10.38
N LYS A 138 -3.69 9.98 9.52
CA LYS A 138 -5.16 9.91 9.53
C LYS A 138 -5.59 8.85 8.52
N VAL A 139 -6.54 8.02 8.90
CA VAL A 139 -7.08 6.98 7.99
C VAL A 139 -8.56 7.24 7.79
N VAL A 140 -8.97 7.24 6.53
CA VAL A 140 -10.37 7.10 6.11
C VAL A 140 -10.50 5.71 5.51
N ASP A 141 -11.39 4.91 6.05
CA ASP A 141 -11.67 3.55 5.60
C ASP A 141 -13.07 3.46 4.96
N ASN A 142 -13.38 2.27 4.41
CA ASN A 142 -14.68 1.98 3.80
C ASN A 142 -14.98 2.88 2.59
N LEU A 143 -13.94 3.17 1.80
CA LEU A 143 -14.06 3.96 0.57
C LEU A 143 -14.49 3.06 -0.61
N GLY A 144 -15.20 3.66 -1.56
CA GLY A 144 -15.76 2.99 -2.73
C GLY A 144 -17.04 2.22 -2.44
N GLU A 145 -17.74 1.78 -3.50
CA GLU A 145 -19.04 1.09 -3.38
C GLU A 145 -18.98 -0.21 -2.56
N GLU A 146 -17.86 -0.93 -2.63
CA GLU A 146 -17.64 -2.18 -1.90
C GLU A 146 -17.07 -1.96 -0.48
N GLU A 147 -16.82 -0.70 -0.08
CA GLU A 147 -16.23 -0.35 1.22
C GLU A 147 -14.85 -1.01 1.45
N LEU A 148 -14.13 -1.38 0.39
CA LEU A 148 -12.83 -2.05 0.47
C LEU A 148 -11.63 -1.09 0.43
N GLY A 149 -11.87 0.18 0.10
CA GLY A 149 -10.85 1.20 -0.07
C GLY A 149 -10.46 1.91 1.22
N TYR A 150 -9.25 2.47 1.19
CA TYR A 150 -8.68 3.26 2.26
C TYR A 150 -7.88 4.43 1.70
N GLU A 151 -7.90 5.54 2.44
CA GLU A 151 -6.98 6.65 2.28
C GLU A 151 -6.23 6.86 3.60
N ILE A 152 -4.89 6.88 3.53
CA ILE A 152 -4.01 7.24 4.63
C ILE A 152 -3.43 8.61 4.32
N THR A 153 -3.83 9.63 5.07
CA THR A 153 -3.26 10.98 4.99
C THR A 153 -2.09 11.12 5.94
N THR A 154 -0.94 11.57 5.42
CA THR A 154 0.29 11.75 6.19
C THR A 154 0.40 13.17 6.79
N PRO A 155 1.34 13.40 7.73
CA PRO A 155 1.60 14.73 8.28
C PRO A 155 2.18 15.73 7.28
N SER A 156 2.65 15.27 6.12
CA SER A 156 3.18 16.18 5.09
C SER A 156 2.08 16.96 4.39
N TYR A 157 0.84 16.44 4.39
CA TYR A 157 -0.29 17.18 3.87
C TYR A 157 -0.65 18.36 4.79
N LYS A 158 -0.49 19.58 4.27
CA LYS A 158 -0.88 20.82 4.93
C LYS A 158 -2.16 21.33 4.26
N SER A 159 -3.30 21.00 4.85
CA SER A 159 -4.62 21.53 4.46
C SER A 159 -4.68 23.05 4.59
#